data_AF-A0A8H7ETP9-F1
#
_entry.id   AF-A0A8H7ETP9-F1
#
_cell.length_a   1.000
_cell.length_b   1.000
_cell.length_c   1.000
_cell.angle_alpha   90.00
_cell.angle_beta   90.00
_cell.angle_gamma   90.00
#
_symmetry.space_group_name_H-M   'P 1'
#
loop_
_entity.id
_entity.type
_entity.pdbx_description
1 polymer ?
#
loop_
_entity_poly.entity_id
_entity_poly.type
_entity_poly.pdbx_seq_one_letter_code
_entity_poly.pdbx_strand_id
1 'polypeptide(L)'
;MVKISSLLFASMAFIATYTSGVSADAWSDSVLSAHNAARAQYGARPLTWNAALYPGTFQYAQTCKFAHSDAQRKYGENLYVSSAQNASINDAVAAWMKEVSKYDYNHPGFSPATGKK
;
A
#
# COMPACT_ATOMS: atom_id res chain seq x y z
N MET A 1 -18.87 4.61 -48.88
CA MET A 1 -19.16 3.21 -48.51
C MET A 1 -18.44 3.00 -47.18
N VAL A 2 -19.05 2.88 -46.01
CA VAL A 2 -20.34 2.30 -45.57
C VAL A 2 -21.04 3.29 -44.62
N LYS A 3 -22.37 3.41 -44.75
CA LYS A 3 -23.28 4.09 -43.81
C LYS A 3 -23.95 3.04 -42.94
N ILE A 4 -24.09 3.27 -41.64
CA ILE A 4 -25.16 2.66 -40.82
C ILE A 4 -25.75 3.77 -39.94
N SER A 5 -26.98 4.16 -40.27
CA SER A 5 -27.90 4.91 -39.42
C SER A 5 -28.77 3.92 -38.67
N SER A 6 -28.98 4.17 -37.37
CA SER A 6 -30.22 3.84 -36.66
C SER A 6 -30.39 4.84 -35.50
N LEU A 7 -31.39 5.71 -35.61
CA LEU A 7 -31.98 6.47 -34.51
C LEU A 7 -33.05 5.60 -33.86
N LEU A 8 -33.19 5.66 -32.53
CA LEU A 8 -34.47 5.80 -31.81
C LEU A 8 -34.20 5.95 -30.30
N PHE A 9 -34.81 6.99 -29.72
CA PHE A 9 -34.77 7.35 -28.30
C PHE A 9 -35.68 6.43 -27.47
N ALA A 10 -35.18 5.95 -26.33
CA ALA A 10 -36.00 5.62 -25.17
C ALA A 10 -35.17 5.83 -23.90
N SER A 11 -35.65 6.74 -23.07
CA SER A 11 -35.12 7.04 -21.74
C SER A 11 -35.13 5.81 -20.85
N MET A 12 -33.95 5.39 -20.41
CA MET A 12 -33.79 4.64 -19.18
C MET A 12 -32.56 5.23 -18.52
N ALA A 13 -32.74 5.86 -17.35
CA ALA A 13 -31.62 6.35 -16.57
C ALA A 13 -30.71 5.16 -16.29
N PHE A 14 -29.56 5.13 -16.94
CA PHE A 14 -28.49 4.22 -16.58
C PHE A 14 -28.00 4.71 -15.23
N ILE A 15 -28.53 4.14 -14.14
CA ILE A 15 -27.85 4.23 -12.86
C ILE A 15 -26.58 3.42 -13.07
N ALA A 16 -25.52 4.11 -13.51
CA ALA A 16 -24.17 3.62 -13.33
C ALA A 16 -24.01 3.48 -11.83
N THR A 17 -24.21 2.27 -11.32
CA THR A 17 -23.67 1.88 -10.04
C THR A 17 -22.17 2.10 -10.18
N TYR A 18 -21.69 3.20 -9.60
CA TYR A 18 -20.26 3.40 -9.38
C TYR A 18 -19.86 2.27 -8.42
N THR A 19 -19.47 1.14 -9.00
CA THR A 19 -18.61 0.22 -8.28
C THR A 19 -17.33 1.01 -8.08
N SER A 20 -17.16 1.60 -6.90
CA SER A 20 -15.88 2.00 -6.36
C SER A 20 -15.04 0.74 -6.09
N GLY A 21 -14.92 -0.13 -7.09
CA GLY A 21 -13.81 -1.03 -7.23
C GLY A 21 -12.69 -0.15 -7.74
N VAL A 22 -11.93 0.42 -6.81
CA VAL A 22 -10.67 1.09 -7.12
C VAL A 22 -9.85 0.09 -7.91
N SER A 23 -9.71 0.32 -9.22
CA SER A 23 -8.71 -0.36 -10.02
C SER A 23 -7.41 -0.21 -9.27
N ALA A 24 -6.82 -1.31 -8.81
CA ALA A 24 -5.47 -1.27 -8.31
C ALA A 24 -4.60 -0.71 -9.44
N ASP A 25 -3.91 0.39 -9.18
CA ASP A 25 -2.88 0.88 -10.07
C ASP A 25 -1.61 0.06 -9.84
N ALA A 26 -0.71 0.08 -10.83
CA ALA A 26 0.54 -0.71 -10.77
C ALA A 26 1.36 -0.44 -9.50
N TRP A 27 1.24 0.75 -8.91
CA TRP A 27 1.88 1.08 -7.65
C TRP A 27 1.23 0.32 -6.49
N SER A 28 -0.08 0.43 -6.28
CA SER A 28 -0.80 -0.28 -5.21
C SER A 28 -0.64 -1.80 -5.28
N ASP A 29 -0.64 -2.38 -6.50
CA ASP A 29 -0.37 -3.79 -6.72
C ASP A 29 1.05 -4.18 -6.31
N SER A 30 2.06 -3.37 -6.68
CA SER A 30 3.45 -3.64 -6.30
C SER A 30 3.64 -3.60 -4.78
N VAL A 31 2.98 -2.65 -4.10
CA VAL A 31 3.00 -2.54 -2.64
C VAL A 31 2.37 -3.77 -2.01
N LEU A 32 1.16 -4.13 -2.44
CA LEU A 32 0.43 -5.24 -1.85
C LEU A 32 1.14 -6.58 -2.11
N SER A 33 1.66 -6.78 -3.31
CA SER A 33 2.43 -7.96 -3.70
C SER A 33 3.70 -8.12 -2.85
N ALA A 34 4.50 -7.07 -2.71
CA ALA A 34 5.74 -7.12 -1.92
C ALA A 34 5.47 -7.48 -0.44
N HIS A 35 4.45 -6.85 0.16
CA HIS A 35 4.06 -7.16 1.54
C HIS A 35 3.51 -8.58 1.67
N ASN A 36 2.64 -9.02 0.76
CA ASN A 36 2.03 -10.35 0.84
C ASN A 36 3.03 -11.47 0.58
N ALA A 37 4.02 -11.25 -0.29
CA ALA A 37 5.15 -12.16 -0.47
C ALA A 37 5.96 -12.32 0.83
N ALA A 38 6.28 -11.22 1.50
CA ALA A 38 6.97 -11.26 2.80
C ALA A 38 6.14 -11.96 3.88
N ARG A 39 4.83 -11.67 3.96
CA ARG A 39 3.92 -12.29 4.94
C ARG A 39 3.76 -13.79 4.74
N ALA A 40 3.71 -14.25 3.49
CA ALA A 40 3.60 -15.66 3.16
C ALA A 40 4.79 -16.48 3.68
N GLN A 41 6.00 -15.92 3.71
CA GLN A 41 7.20 -16.58 4.26
C GLN A 41 7.05 -16.97 5.74
N TYR A 42 6.18 -16.28 6.49
CA TYR A 42 5.93 -16.50 7.91
C TYR A 42 4.52 -17.04 8.19
N GLY A 43 3.80 -17.51 7.16
CA GLY A 43 2.45 -18.06 7.30
C GLY A 43 1.39 -17.03 7.71
N ALA A 44 1.66 -15.73 7.58
CA ALA A 44 0.72 -14.68 7.92
C ALA A 44 -0.34 -14.48 6.83
N ARG A 45 -1.59 -14.22 7.21
CA ARG A 45 -2.71 -13.96 6.27
C ARG A 45 -2.39 -12.78 5.34
N PRO A 46 -2.76 -12.82 4.05
CA PRO A 46 -2.52 -11.70 3.15
C PRO A 46 -3.28 -10.44 3.59
N LEU A 47 -2.69 -9.29 3.31
CA LEU A 47 -3.33 -7.98 3.42
C LEU A 47 -4.19 -7.70 2.18
N THR A 48 -5.09 -6.73 2.33
CA THR A 48 -5.86 -6.12 1.25
C THR A 48 -5.56 -4.63 1.19
N TRP A 49 -5.57 -4.06 -0.01
CA TRP A 49 -5.37 -2.62 -0.20
C TRP A 49 -6.52 -1.81 0.41
N ASN A 50 -6.20 -0.69 1.06
CA ASN A 50 -7.18 0.30 1.50
C ASN A 50 -6.86 1.65 0.86
N ALA A 51 -7.59 1.98 -0.21
CA ALA A 51 -7.38 3.21 -0.96
C ALA A 51 -7.58 4.49 -0.14
N ALA A 52 -8.34 4.45 0.96
CA ALA A 52 -8.58 5.62 1.80
C ALA A 52 -7.34 6.05 2.60
N LEU A 53 -6.34 5.19 2.78
CA LEU A 53 -5.10 5.52 3.50
C LEU A 53 -4.09 6.25 2.61
N TYR A 54 -4.09 5.95 1.31
CA TYR A 54 -3.01 6.35 0.42
C TYR A 54 -2.81 7.88 0.33
N PRO A 55 -3.86 8.72 0.19
CA PRO A 55 -3.67 10.17 0.10
C PRO A 55 -2.92 10.76 1.30
N GLY A 56 -3.24 10.30 2.51
CA GLY A 56 -2.55 10.74 3.73
C GLY A 56 -1.10 10.29 3.78
N THR A 57 -0.81 9.05 3.39
CA THR A 57 0.58 8.53 3.34
C THR A 57 1.42 9.26 2.29
N PHE A 58 0.84 9.57 1.12
CA PHE A 58 1.52 10.29 0.06
C PHE A 58 1.82 11.73 0.47
N GLN A 59 0.83 12.44 1.03
CA GLN A 59 1.02 13.80 1.54
C GLN A 59 2.10 13.84 2.64
N TYR A 60 2.11 12.86 3.54
CA TYR A 60 3.13 12.79 4.59
C TYR A 60 4.54 12.56 4.01
N ALA A 61 4.68 11.62 3.07
CA ALA A 61 5.95 11.35 2.41
C ALA A 61 6.53 12.59 1.70
N GLN A 62 5.67 13.42 1.09
CA GLN A 62 6.08 14.68 0.45
C GLN A 62 6.67 15.72 1.42
N THR A 63 6.43 15.60 2.73
CA THR A 63 7.05 16.49 3.71
C THR A 63 8.55 16.22 3.90
N CYS A 64 9.06 15.10 3.38
CA CYS A 64 10.45 14.65 3.51
C CYS A 64 10.93 14.58 4.97
N LYS A 65 10.02 14.34 5.92
CA LYS A 65 10.35 14.16 7.33
C LYS A 65 10.52 12.67 7.63
N PHE A 66 11.73 12.28 8.02
CA PHE A 66 11.99 10.92 8.50
C PHE A 66 11.67 10.78 9.99
N ALA A 67 10.40 10.97 10.31
CA ALA A 67 9.83 10.82 11.65
C ALA A 67 8.43 10.23 11.52
N HIS A 68 7.91 9.62 12.57
CA HIS A 68 6.55 9.07 12.53
C HIS A 68 5.49 10.17 12.40
N SER A 69 4.45 9.92 11.61
CA SER A 69 3.34 10.88 11.48
C SER A 69 2.52 10.98 12.77
N ASP A 70 1.94 12.16 13.02
CA ASP A 70 0.99 12.36 14.13
C ASP A 70 -0.42 11.89 13.76
N ALA A 71 -0.53 10.75 13.08
CA ALA A 71 -1.82 10.13 12.73
C ALA A 71 -2.57 9.57 13.96
N GLN A 72 -2.31 10.11 15.15
CA GLN A 72 -2.90 9.74 16.44
C GLN A 72 -2.81 8.23 16.74
N ARG A 73 -1.79 7.56 16.19
CA ARG A 73 -1.61 6.10 16.27
C ARG A 73 -2.82 5.30 15.76
N LYS A 74 -3.64 5.89 14.89
CA LYS A 74 -4.82 5.23 14.30
C LYS A 74 -4.43 4.05 13.42
N TYR A 75 -3.24 4.10 12.83
CA TYR A 75 -2.68 3.07 11.96
C TYR A 75 -1.22 2.78 12.35
N GLY A 76 -0.76 1.57 12.06
CA GLY A 76 0.68 1.26 12.09
C GLY A 76 1.40 1.95 10.94
N GLU A 77 2.64 2.34 11.15
CA GLU A 77 3.43 3.08 10.16
C GLU A 77 4.84 2.51 10.05
N ASN A 78 5.29 2.30 8.81
CA ASN A 78 6.67 2.01 8.50
C ASN A 78 7.23 3.12 7.60
N LEU A 79 8.47 3.53 7.86
CA LEU A 79 9.17 4.53 7.08
C LEU A 79 10.40 3.91 6.43
N TYR A 80 10.69 4.34 5.21
CA TYR A 80 11.89 3.95 4.49
C TYR A 80 12.46 5.18 3.79
N VAL A 81 13.77 5.35 3.88
CA VAL A 81 14.52 6.39 3.19
C VAL A 81 15.74 5.74 2.55
N SER A 82 16.09 6.20 1.37
CA SER A 82 17.24 5.74 0.61
C SER A 82 17.88 6.90 -0.14
N SER A 83 19.20 6.86 -0.30
CA SER A 83 19.93 7.75 -1.20
C SER A 83 19.95 7.24 -2.65
N ALA A 84 19.43 6.04 -2.91
CA ALA A 84 19.33 5.50 -4.27
C ALA A 84 18.26 6.23 -5.08
N GLN A 85 18.60 6.64 -6.31
CA GLN A 85 17.71 7.38 -7.20
C GLN A 85 16.47 6.59 -7.63
N ASN A 86 16.54 5.26 -7.60
CA ASN A 86 15.51 4.35 -8.07
C ASN A 86 15.06 3.36 -6.98
N ALA A 87 15.10 3.79 -5.72
CA ALA A 87 14.63 2.97 -4.60
C ALA A 87 13.16 2.56 -4.82
N SER A 88 12.87 1.27 -4.66
CA SER A 88 11.57 0.67 -4.91
C SER A 88 10.87 0.24 -3.63
N ILE A 89 9.59 -0.11 -3.74
CA ILE A 89 8.86 -0.70 -2.61
C ILE A 89 9.44 -2.06 -2.17
N ASN A 90 10.04 -2.82 -3.10
CA ASN A 90 10.72 -4.07 -2.76
C ASN A 90 11.95 -3.82 -1.88
N ASP A 91 12.70 -2.74 -2.13
CA ASP A 91 13.85 -2.37 -1.30
C ASP A 91 13.40 -1.98 0.11
N ALA A 92 12.30 -1.24 0.23
CA ALA A 92 11.72 -0.86 1.51
C ALA A 92 11.26 -2.09 2.31
N VAL A 93 10.47 -2.97 1.69
CA VAL A 93 10.00 -4.21 2.34
C VAL A 93 11.18 -5.10 2.71
N ALA A 94 12.17 -5.27 1.84
CA ALA A 94 13.37 -6.04 2.14
C ALA A 94 14.16 -5.45 3.32
N ALA A 95 14.25 -4.12 3.42
CA ALA A 95 14.92 -3.45 4.54
C ALA A 95 14.20 -3.71 5.87
N TRP A 96 12.87 -3.61 5.91
CA TRP A 96 12.09 -3.93 7.12
C TRP A 96 12.16 -5.42 7.46
N MET A 97 12.09 -6.31 6.48
CA MET A 97 12.17 -7.76 6.72
C MET A 97 13.54 -8.20 7.21
N LYS A 98 14.63 -7.49 6.89
CA LYS A 98 15.96 -7.76 7.46
C LYS A 98 16.01 -7.55 8.98
N GLU A 99 15.07 -6.82 9.57
CA GLU A 99 15.00 -6.67 11.03
C GLU A 99 14.68 -8.00 11.73
N VAL A 100 14.15 -8.99 11.02
CA VAL A 100 13.83 -10.32 11.56
C VAL A 100 15.01 -10.99 12.24
N SER A 101 16.24 -10.75 11.76
CA SER A 101 17.45 -11.34 12.36
C SER A 101 17.72 -10.85 13.79
N LYS A 102 17.01 -9.82 14.24
CA LYS A 102 17.12 -9.20 15.55
C LYS A 102 15.89 -9.48 16.43
N TYR A 103 14.91 -10.23 15.92
CA TYR A 103 13.70 -10.57 16.64
C TYR A 103 13.90 -11.83 17.47
N ASP A 104 13.73 -11.71 18.78
CA ASP A 104 13.75 -12.85 19.69
C ASP A 104 12.34 -13.46 19.76
N TYR A 105 12.14 -14.56 19.04
CA TYR A 105 10.88 -15.30 19.02
C TYR A 105 10.52 -15.94 20.36
N ASN A 106 11.48 -16.16 21.26
CA ASN A 106 11.22 -16.70 22.60
C ASN A 106 10.77 -15.61 23.58
N HIS A 107 11.11 -14.34 23.31
CA HIS A 107 10.71 -13.18 24.09
C HIS A 107 10.06 -12.12 23.19
N PRO A 108 8.84 -12.40 22.68
CA PRO A 108 8.18 -11.51 21.73
C PRO A 108 7.86 -10.17 22.38
N GLY A 109 8.18 -9.08 21.68
CA GLY A 109 7.92 -7.75 22.19
C GLY A 109 8.46 -6.67 21.27
N PHE A 110 8.24 -5.42 21.66
CA PHE A 110 8.85 -4.28 21.00
C PHE A 110 10.35 -4.23 21.31
N SER A 111 11.16 -4.05 20.28
CA SER A 111 12.52 -3.54 20.44
C SER A 111 12.79 -2.47 19.37
N PRO A 112 13.58 -1.42 19.65
CA PRO A 112 13.99 -0.43 18.65
C PRO A 112 14.76 -1.01 17.43
N ALA A 113 15.12 -2.29 17.49
CA ALA A 113 15.82 -3.04 16.45
C ALA A 113 14.88 -3.81 15.51
N THR A 114 13.61 -4.01 15.90
CA THR A 114 12.60 -4.81 15.18
C THR A 114 11.26 -4.07 15.01
N GLY A 115 11.24 -2.81 15.44
CA GLY A 115 10.17 -1.86 15.26
C GLY A 115 10.67 -0.48 15.68
N LYS A 116 10.21 0.56 15.00
CA LYS A 116 10.47 1.95 15.37
C LYS A 116 9.16 2.54 15.90
N LYS A 117 9.25 3.38 16.93
CA LYS A 117 8.12 4.11 17.53
C LYS A 117 8.39 5.60 17.46
#